data_AF-A0A849DJ97-F1
#
_entry.id   AF-A0A849DJ97-F1
#
_cell.length_a   1.000
_cell.length_b   1.000
_cell.length_c   1.000
_cell.angle_alpha   90.00
_cell.angle_beta   90.00
_cell.angle_gamma   90.00
#
_symmetry.space_group_name_H-M   'P 1'
#
loop_
_entity.id
_entity.type
_entity.pdbx_description
1 polymer ?
#
loop_
_entity_poly.entity_id
_entity_poly.type
_entity_poly.pdbx_seq_one_letter_code
_entity_poly.pdbx_strand_id
1 'polypeptide(L)'
;MVDPTFVGDPGGIIRAGWRVRDLAEQLAGEVTSRQVGLTVPGGTNAPWAHASVATAVTTDWQTYLAGLAGEVGTFGADAVTAGTGYRLADDEAARRMR
;
A
#
# COMPACT_ATOMS: atom_id res chain seq x y z
N MET A 1 -28.37 -4.92 9.25
CA MET A 1 -28.02 -6.28 9.68
C MET A 1 -26.84 -6.72 8.82
N VAL A 2 -25.63 -6.67 9.37
CA VAL A 2 -24.42 -7.08 8.65
C VAL A 2 -24.44 -8.61 8.57
N ASP A 3 -24.28 -9.14 7.36
CA ASP A 3 -24.26 -10.58 7.11
C ASP A 3 -23.13 -11.24 7.93
N PRO A 4 -23.44 -12.16 8.85
CA PRO A 4 -22.45 -12.79 9.73
C PRO A 4 -21.58 -13.82 9.00
N THR A 5 -21.79 -14.06 7.70
CA THR A 5 -21.04 -15.07 6.92
C THR A 5 -19.70 -14.61 6.34
N PHE A 6 -19.26 -13.37 6.58
CA PHE A 6 -17.82 -13.05 6.49
C PHE A 6 -17.07 -13.60 7.73
N VAL A 7 -17.28 -14.88 8.03
CA VAL A 7 -16.41 -15.69 8.89
C VAL A 7 -15.17 -16.00 8.06
N GLY A 8 -14.42 -14.94 7.73
CA GLY A 8 -13.22 -15.06 6.92
C GLY A 8 -12.18 -15.83 7.71
N ASP A 9 -11.79 -17.01 7.20
CA ASP A 9 -10.58 -17.74 7.61
C ASP A 9 -9.51 -16.72 8.08
N PRO A 10 -9.16 -16.68 9.38
CA PRO A 10 -8.18 -15.74 9.89
C PRO A 10 -6.85 -15.81 9.12
N GLY A 11 -6.50 -17.01 8.63
CA GLY A 11 -5.37 -17.20 7.73
C GLY A 11 -5.55 -16.53 6.36
N GLY A 12 -6.77 -16.52 5.82
CA GLY A 12 -7.14 -15.82 4.59
C GLY A 12 -7.02 -14.30 4.72
N ILE A 13 -7.47 -13.74 5.84
CA ILE A 13 -7.33 -12.30 6.13
C ILE A 13 -5.86 -11.92 6.25
N ILE A 14 -5.07 -12.72 6.97
CA ILE A 14 -3.62 -12.50 7.12
C ILE A 14 -2.91 -12.56 5.76
N ARG A 15 -3.19 -13.58 4.93
CA ARG A 15 -2.60 -13.71 3.59
C ARG A 15 -2.96 -12.53 2.69
N ALA A 16 -4.21 -12.07 2.73
CA ALA A 16 -4.65 -10.90 1.98
C ALA A 16 -3.94 -9.63 2.45
N GLY A 17 -3.82 -9.43 3.77
CA GLY A 17 -3.12 -8.27 4.35
C GLY A 17 -1.64 -8.20 3.94
N TRP A 18 -0.92 -9.34 3.97
CA TRP A 18 0.45 -9.40 3.46
C TRP A 18 0.55 -9.08 1.98
N ARG A 19 -0.32 -9.67 1.15
CA ARG A 19 -0.32 -9.39 -0.29
C ARG A 19 -0.57 -7.92 -0.60
N VAL A 20 -1.47 -7.27 0.13
CA VAL A 20 -1.75 -5.84 -0.03
C VAL A 20 -0.55 -5.00 0.37
N ARG A 21 0.14 -5.37 1.45
CA ARG A 21 1.38 -4.71 1.87
C ARG A 21 2.49 -4.86 0.83
N ASP A 22 2.70 -6.05 0.29
CA ASP A 22 3.71 -6.31 -0.75
C ASP A 22 3.45 -5.46 -2.00
N LEU A 23 2.18 -5.30 -2.39
CA LEU A 23 1.78 -4.44 -3.51
C LEU A 23 2.05 -2.96 -3.24
N ALA A 24 1.83 -2.50 -2.01
CA ALA A 24 2.18 -1.14 -1.59
C ALA A 24 3.70 -0.89 -1.68
N GLU A 25 4.52 -1.85 -1.22
CA GLU A 25 5.98 -1.76 -1.29
C GLU A 25 6.47 -1.76 -2.75
N GLN A 26 5.87 -2.57 -3.63
CA GLN A 26 6.15 -2.55 -5.07
C GLN A 26 5.78 -1.20 -5.71
N LEU A 27 4.61 -0.65 -5.38
CA LEU A 27 4.19 0.65 -5.89
C LEU A 27 5.16 1.76 -5.45
N ALA A 28 5.59 1.76 -4.19
CA ALA A 28 6.58 2.72 -3.68
C ALA A 28 7.91 2.60 -4.44
N GLY A 29 8.39 1.38 -4.67
CA GLY A 29 9.62 1.11 -5.43
C GLY A 29 9.57 1.63 -6.87
N GLU A 30 8.44 1.42 -7.57
CA GLU A 30 8.22 1.94 -8.93
C GLU A 30 8.13 3.46 -9.00
N VAL A 31 7.60 4.11 -7.96
CA VAL A 31 7.58 5.58 -7.86
C VAL A 31 9.00 6.13 -7.69
N THR A 32 9.80 5.54 -6.80
CA THR A 32 11.19 5.95 -6.56
C THR A 32 12.09 5.72 -7.79
N SER A 33 11.95 4.58 -8.50
CA SER A 33 12.76 4.30 -9.68
C SER A 33 12.53 5.32 -10.81
N ARG A 34 11.28 5.78 -10.99
CA ARG A 34 10.91 6.82 -11.96
C ARG A 34 11.44 8.19 -11.58
N GLN A 35 11.53 8.51 -10.28
CA GLN A 35 12.15 9.75 -9.80
C GLN A 35 13.62 9.85 -10.24
N VAL A 36 14.38 8.75 -10.21
CA VAL A 36 15.78 8.72 -10.67
C VAL A 36 15.89 8.97 -12.19
N GLY A 37 14.94 8.45 -12.97
CA GLY A 37 14.92 8.59 -14.43
C GLY A 37 14.57 9.99 -14.97
N LEU A 38 14.01 10.88 -14.15
CA LEU A 38 13.57 12.24 -14.56
C LEU A 38 14.62 13.32 -14.34
N THR A 39 15.83 12.96 -13.90
CA THR A 39 16.94 13.91 -13.79
C THR A 39 17.42 14.28 -15.20
N VAL A 40 16.89 15.38 -15.77
CA VAL A 40 17.25 15.84 -17.12
C VAL A 40 18.70 16.36 -17.11
N PRO A 41 19.67 15.68 -17.77
CA PRO A 41 21.03 16.18 -17.89
C PRO A 41 21.08 17.25 -18.98
N GLY A 42 21.27 18.52 -18.59
CA GLY A 42 21.60 19.63 -19.49
C GLY A 42 20.65 19.84 -20.67
N GLY A 43 19.49 20.49 -20.47
CA GLY A 43 18.50 20.70 -21.53
C GLY A 43 18.33 22.18 -21.91
N THR A 44 19.09 22.66 -22.88
CA THR A 44 18.82 23.96 -23.53
C THR A 44 17.76 23.78 -24.61
N ASN A 45 16.68 24.59 -24.54
CA ASN A 45 15.70 24.92 -25.60
C ASN A 45 14.38 24.11 -25.72
N ALA A 46 13.63 23.96 -24.63
CA ALA A 46 12.16 24.13 -24.66
C ALA A 46 11.81 25.39 -23.85
N PRO A 47 10.67 26.09 -24.08
CA PRO A 47 10.33 27.26 -23.28
C PRO A 47 10.24 26.80 -21.82
N TRP A 48 11.13 27.31 -20.97
CA TRP A 48 11.45 26.76 -19.65
C TRP A 48 10.20 26.54 -18.78
N ALA A 49 9.13 27.32 -19.01
CA ALA A 49 7.83 27.15 -18.37
C ALA A 49 7.17 25.78 -18.60
N HIS A 50 7.22 25.22 -19.82
CA HIS A 50 6.61 23.90 -20.09
C HIS A 50 7.39 22.76 -19.44
N ALA A 51 8.71 22.87 -19.36
CA ALA A 51 9.55 21.93 -18.63
C ALA A 51 9.29 22.00 -17.12
N SER A 52 9.18 23.22 -16.55
CA SER A 52 8.84 23.40 -15.13
C SER A 52 7.46 22.86 -14.77
N VAL A 53 6.45 23.06 -15.63
CA VAL A 53 5.10 22.50 -15.42
C VAL A 53 5.11 20.98 -15.49
N ALA A 54 5.82 20.39 -16.46
CA ALA A 54 5.95 18.93 -16.55
C ALA A 54 6.64 18.34 -15.32
N THR A 55 7.70 18.98 -14.81
CA THR A 55 8.36 18.58 -13.56
C THR A 55 7.42 18.68 -12.37
N ALA A 56 6.68 19.79 -12.22
CA ALA A 56 5.75 19.99 -11.12
C ALA A 56 4.64 18.93 -11.11
N VAL A 57 3.97 18.71 -12.25
CA VAL A 57 2.93 17.69 -12.40
C VAL A 57 3.48 16.30 -12.07
N THR A 58 4.71 16.01 -12.47
CA THR A 58 5.31 14.71 -12.21
C THR A 58 5.63 14.52 -10.72
N THR A 59 6.15 15.54 -10.05
CA THR A 59 6.36 15.54 -8.60
C THR A 59 5.04 15.34 -7.85
N ASP A 60 3.98 16.06 -8.22
CA ASP A 60 2.66 15.94 -7.58
C ASP A 60 2.10 14.51 -7.73
N TRP A 61 2.21 13.93 -8.92
CA TRP A 61 1.82 12.54 -9.18
C TRP A 61 2.63 11.54 -8.34
N GLN A 62 3.94 11.74 -8.22
CA GLN A 62 4.79 10.88 -7.39
C GLN A 62 4.43 10.99 -5.90
N THR A 63 4.20 12.20 -5.39
CA THR A 63 3.76 12.42 -4.02
C THR A 63 2.41 11.74 -3.75
N TYR A 64 1.45 11.87 -4.67
CA TYR A 64 0.16 11.20 -4.56
C TYR A 64 0.30 9.66 -4.52
N LEU A 65 1.07 9.07 -5.44
CA LEU A 65 1.27 7.62 -5.49
C LEU A 65 2.03 7.09 -4.27
N ALA A 66 3.01 7.83 -3.75
CA ALA A 66 3.71 7.48 -2.51
C ALA A 66 2.76 7.53 -1.31
N GLY A 67 1.88 8.54 -1.23
CA GLY A 67 0.84 8.62 -0.21
C GLY A 67 -0.13 7.43 -0.27
N LEU A 68 -0.63 7.11 -1.46
CA LEU A 68 -1.50 5.96 -1.69
C LEU A 68 -0.83 4.64 -1.30
N ALA A 69 0.44 4.45 -1.65
CA ALA A 69 1.21 3.28 -1.23
C ALA A 69 1.26 3.18 0.31
N GLY A 70 1.49 4.29 1.01
CA GLY A 70 1.45 4.34 2.47
C GLY A 70 0.10 3.89 3.04
N GLU A 71 -1.00 4.47 2.57
CA GLU A 71 -2.36 4.12 3.03
C GLU A 71 -2.70 2.64 2.80
N VAL A 72 -2.37 2.12 1.61
CA VAL A 72 -2.58 0.70 1.26
C VAL A 72 -1.73 -0.21 2.14
N GLY A 73 -0.47 0.17 2.42
CA GLY A 73 0.42 -0.56 3.32
C GLY A 73 -0.12 -0.63 4.75
N THR A 74 -0.63 0.50 5.28
CA THR A 74 -1.29 0.56 6.59
C THR A 74 -2.52 -0.34 6.64
N PHE A 75 -3.39 -0.28 5.62
CA PHE A 75 -4.55 -1.17 5.54
C PHE A 75 -4.15 -2.66 5.55
N GLY A 76 -3.10 -3.03 4.82
CA GLY A 76 -2.56 -4.39 4.84
C GLY A 76 -2.08 -4.83 6.24
N ALA A 77 -1.38 -3.94 6.95
CA ALA A 77 -0.92 -4.19 8.32
C ALA A 77 -2.09 -4.33 9.32
N ASP A 78 -3.13 -3.51 9.18
CA ASP A 78 -4.33 -3.58 10.01
C ASP A 78 -5.08 -4.90 9.77
N ALA A 79 -5.18 -5.35 8.52
CA ALA A 79 -5.77 -6.64 8.17
C ALA A 79 -4.99 -7.82 8.80
N VAL A 80 -3.65 -7.80 8.76
CA VAL A 80 -2.82 -8.82 9.43
C VAL A 80 -3.05 -8.82 10.94
N THR A 81 -3.16 -7.63 11.55
CA THR A 81 -3.40 -7.47 12.99
C THR A 81 -4.77 -8.02 13.37
N ALA A 82 -5.81 -7.66 12.63
CA ALA A 82 -7.17 -8.15 12.83
C ALA A 82 -7.26 -9.68 12.68
N GLY A 83 -6.70 -10.22 11.58
CA GLY A 83 -6.67 -11.67 11.36
C GLY A 83 -5.91 -12.43 12.45
N THR A 84 -4.81 -11.86 12.95
CA THR A 84 -4.08 -12.45 14.09
C THR A 84 -4.92 -12.44 15.37
N GLY A 85 -5.63 -11.34 15.63
CA GLY A 85 -6.54 -11.21 16.76
C GLY A 85 -7.67 -12.25 16.73
N TYR A 86 -8.31 -12.45 15.57
CA TYR A 86 -9.33 -13.49 15.39
C TYR A 86 -8.78 -14.89 15.68
N ARG A 87 -7.61 -15.22 15.12
CA ARG A 87 -6.98 -16.53 15.37
C ARG A 87 -6.71 -16.78 16.85
N LEU A 88 -6.21 -15.78 17.57
CA LEU A 88 -5.94 -15.89 19.01
C LEU A 88 -7.23 -16.06 19.83
N ALA A 89 -8.31 -15.37 19.44
CA ALA A 89 -9.61 -15.51 20.07
C ALA A 89 -10.18 -16.92 19.87
N ASP A 90 -10.05 -17.48 18.66
CA ASP A 90 -10.47 -18.85 18.34
C ASP A 90 -9.67 -19.89 19.14
N ASP A 91 -8.35 -19.74 19.20
CA ASP A 91 -7.46 -20.62 19.98
C ASP A 91 -7.79 -20.59 21.48
N GLU A 92 -8.15 -19.43 22.02
CA GLU A 92 -8.59 -19.28 23.41
C GLU A 92 -9.98 -19.91 23.64
N ALA A 93 -10.93 -19.70 22.74
CA ALA A 93 -12.25 -20.32 22.83
C ALA A 93 -12.15 -21.85 22.80
N ALA A 94 -11.31 -22.40 21.91
CA ALA A 94 -11.05 -23.84 21.82
C ALA A 94 -10.43 -24.41 23.10
N ARG A 95 -9.56 -23.64 23.78
CA ARG A 95 -8.98 -24.03 25.08
C ARG A 95 -10.01 -24.06 26.20
N ARG A 96 -11.01 -23.17 26.20
CA ARG A 96 -12.07 -23.13 27.22
C ARG A 96 -13.14 -24.21 27.07
N MET A 97 -13.25 -24.81 25.89
CA MET A 97 -14.21 -25.87 25.59
C MET A 97 -13.66 -27.30 25.82
N ARG A 98 -12.39 -27.42 26.21
CA ARG A 98 -11.75 -28.68 26.63
C ARG A 98 -11.73 -28.78 28.15
#